data_AF-A0A1M5F6F4-F1
#
_entry.id   AF-A0A1M5F6F4-F1
#
_cell.length_a   1.000
_cell.length_b   1.000
_cell.length_c   1.000
_cell.angle_alpha   90.00
_cell.angle_beta   90.00
_cell.angle_gamma   90.00
#
_symmetry.space_group_name_H-M   'P 1'
#
loop_
_entity.id
_entity.type
_entity.pdbx_description
1 polymer ?
#
loop_
_entity_poly.entity_id
_entity_poly.type
_entity_poly.pdbx_seq_one_letter_code
_entity_poly.pdbx_strand_id
1 'polypeptide(L)'
;MTSERSQIYYTCTFLHVSFQAIQDAVEKSDKGDDTPCWLDARLLGMLLGELRKCRQDASPFPMVCQSLDTAIYHCGLLMAQCPAAVNRRLCRHHLEATMAPLKEATACLSGKAAQATTDSHASSLQRLRGWLGW
;
A
#
# COMPACT_ATOMS: atom_id res chain seq x y z
N MET A 1 2.99 -23.40 6.81
CA MET A 1 3.13 -22.21 5.94
C MET A 1 1.90 -21.29 5.91
N THR A 2 0.79 -21.59 6.61
CA THR A 2 -0.38 -20.70 6.68
C THR A 2 -0.25 -19.61 7.74
N SER A 3 0.44 -19.87 8.85
CA SER A 3 0.61 -18.91 9.95
C SER A 3 1.41 -17.67 9.54
N GLU A 4 2.57 -17.85 8.90
CA GLU A 4 3.43 -16.75 8.43
C GLU A 4 2.70 -15.83 7.44
N ARG A 5 2.01 -16.43 6.46
CA ARG A 5 1.22 -15.69 5.47
C ARG A 5 0.12 -14.86 6.14
N SER A 6 -0.60 -15.44 7.10
CA SER A 6 -1.62 -14.73 7.87
C SER A 6 -1.02 -13.61 8.71
N GLN A 7 0.14 -13.83 9.34
CA GLN A 7 0.84 -12.80 10.10
C GLN A 7 1.20 -11.61 9.22
N ILE A 8 1.83 -11.85 8.06
CA ILE A 8 2.18 -10.77 7.12
C ILE A 8 0.91 -10.06 6.64
N TYR A 9 -0.17 -10.79 6.37
CA TYR A 9 -1.46 -10.20 5.98
C TYR A 9 -1.98 -9.22 7.03
N TYR A 10 -1.99 -9.63 8.30
CA TYR A 10 -2.46 -8.76 9.38
C TYR A 10 -1.52 -7.58 9.62
N THR A 11 -0.20 -7.77 9.50
CA THR A 11 0.77 -6.67 9.59
C THR A 11 0.58 -5.66 8.47
N CYS A 12 0.44 -6.09 7.21
CA CYS A 12 0.14 -5.19 6.08
C CYS A 12 -1.19 -4.44 6.28
N THR A 13 -2.20 -5.13 6.81
CA THR A 13 -3.50 -4.52 7.14
C THR A 13 -3.35 -3.45 8.22
N PHE A 14 -2.65 -3.76 9.31
CA PHE A 14 -2.35 -2.83 10.39
C PHE A 14 -1.61 -1.59 9.88
N LEU A 15 -0.58 -1.78 9.05
CA LEU A 15 0.17 -0.68 8.45
C LEU A 15 -0.73 0.20 7.58
N HIS A 16 -1.58 -0.40 6.74
CA HIS A 16 -2.52 0.34 5.90
C HIS A 16 -3.45 1.23 6.73
N VAL A 17 -4.12 0.66 7.73
CA VAL A 17 -5.05 1.44 8.58
C VAL A 17 -4.32 2.48 9.44
N SER A 18 -3.06 2.25 9.78
CA SER A 18 -2.22 3.24 10.49
C SER A 18 -1.95 4.46 9.62
N PHE A 19 -1.58 4.26 8.35
CA PHE A 19 -1.41 5.37 7.41
C PHE A 19 -2.74 6.05 7.07
N GLN A 20 -3.84 5.29 7.01
CA GLN A 20 -5.17 5.85 6.82
C GLN A 20 -5.57 6.78 7.99
N ALA A 21 -5.32 6.37 9.22
CA ALA A 21 -5.57 7.22 10.38
C ALA A 21 -4.76 8.52 10.36
N ILE A 22 -3.52 8.46 9.85
CA ILE A 22 -2.69 9.67 9.62
C ILE A 22 -3.33 10.55 8.54
N GLN A 23 -3.77 9.98 7.42
CA GLN A 23 -4.45 10.72 6.36
C GLN A 23 -5.71 11.40 6.88
N ASP A 24 -6.57 10.69 7.61
CA ASP A 24 -7.79 11.23 8.21
C ASP A 24 -7.48 12.41 9.15
N ALA A 25 -6.39 12.34 9.91
CA ALA A 25 -5.95 13.43 10.78
C ALA A 25 -5.48 14.64 9.99
N VAL A 26 -4.79 14.43 8.84
CA VAL A 26 -4.44 15.50 7.92
C VAL A 26 -5.69 16.11 7.30
N GLU A 27 -6.71 15.32 6.93
CA GLU A 27 -7.92 15.82 6.28
C GLU A 27 -8.84 16.59 7.23
N LYS A 28 -8.98 16.16 8.48
CA LYS A 28 -9.82 16.81 9.50
C LYS A 28 -9.34 18.19 9.94
N SER A 29 -8.15 18.63 9.54
CA SER A 29 -7.67 19.96 9.87
C SER A 29 -8.38 21.03 9.02
N ASP A 30 -8.84 22.12 9.65
CA ASP A 30 -9.52 23.23 8.95
C ASP A 30 -8.61 24.09 8.06
N LYS A 31 -7.31 23.79 7.98
CA LYS A 31 -6.36 24.55 7.13
C LYS A 31 -6.58 24.28 5.64
N GLY A 32 -6.22 25.22 4.76
CA GLY A 32 -6.29 25.00 3.30
C GLY A 32 -5.27 23.97 2.78
N ASP A 33 -5.50 23.43 1.59
CA ASP A 33 -4.66 22.39 0.96
C ASP A 33 -3.21 22.84 0.70
N ASP A 34 -2.97 24.14 0.53
CA ASP A 34 -1.65 24.73 0.32
C ASP A 34 -0.87 24.99 1.61
N THR A 35 -1.47 24.72 2.77
CA THR A 35 -0.77 24.90 4.04
C THR A 35 0.28 23.81 4.26
N PRO A 36 1.39 24.11 4.96
CA PRO A 36 2.42 23.13 5.26
C PRO A 36 1.86 21.91 6.02
N CYS A 37 2.26 20.70 5.64
CA CYS A 37 1.93 19.48 6.36
C CYS A 37 2.87 19.27 7.55
N TRP A 38 2.31 18.90 8.69
CA TRP A 38 3.05 18.55 9.90
C TRP A 38 2.62 17.15 10.32
N LEU A 39 3.53 16.20 10.19
CA LEU A 39 3.34 14.81 10.63
C LEU A 39 4.28 14.52 11.78
N ASP A 40 3.86 13.62 12.67
CA ASP A 40 4.72 13.11 13.73
C ASP A 40 5.83 12.23 13.12
N ALA A 41 7.05 12.77 13.07
CA ALA A 41 8.22 12.08 12.54
C ALA A 41 8.58 10.81 13.32
N ARG A 42 8.27 10.74 14.62
CA ARG A 42 8.51 9.55 15.44
C ARG A 42 7.54 8.44 15.06
N LEU A 43 6.26 8.78 14.88
CA LEU A 43 5.26 7.82 14.41
C LEU A 43 5.61 7.30 13.01
N LEU A 44 5.94 8.17 12.07
CA LEU A 44 6.36 7.77 10.73
C LEU A 44 7.61 6.89 10.76
N GLY A 45 8.61 7.22 11.59
CA GLY A 45 9.81 6.41 11.76
C GLY A 45 9.52 5.01 12.30
N MET A 46 8.57 4.90 13.25
CA MET A 46 8.10 3.60 13.76
C MET A 46 7.43 2.78 12.66
N LEU A 47 6.50 3.38 11.90
CA LEU A 47 5.81 2.71 10.80
C LEU A 47 6.76 2.28 9.69
N LEU A 48 7.78 3.09 9.37
CA LEU A 48 8.83 2.72 8.42
C LEU A 48 9.67 1.54 8.91
N GLY A 49 9.96 1.48 10.22
CA GLY A 49 10.61 0.33 10.84
C GLY A 49 9.79 -0.95 10.68
N GLU A 50 8.50 -0.88 10.97
CA GLU A 50 7.57 -2.01 10.81
C GLU A 50 7.38 -2.43 9.34
N LEU A 51 7.35 -1.47 8.40
CA LEU A 51 7.35 -1.76 6.96
C LEU A 51 8.58 -2.59 6.54
N ARG A 52 9.78 -2.17 6.98
CA ARG A 52 11.04 -2.85 6.66
C ARG A 52 11.10 -4.25 7.27
N LYS A 53 10.61 -4.41 8.50
CA LYS A 53 10.51 -5.71 9.15
C LYS A 53 9.53 -6.62 8.42
N CYS A 54 8.32 -6.13 8.13
CA CYS A 54 7.32 -6.86 7.36
C CYS A 54 7.86 -7.32 6.00
N ARG A 55 8.65 -6.46 5.33
CA ARG A 55 9.34 -6.81 4.08
C ARG A 55 10.34 -7.95 4.24
N GLN A 56 11.10 -7.98 5.34
CA GLN A 56 12.03 -9.08 5.62
C GLN A 56 11.28 -10.39 5.85
N ASP A 57 10.21 -10.35 6.64
CA ASP A 57 9.35 -11.50 6.93
C ASP A 57 8.65 -12.00 5.66
N ALA A 58 8.34 -11.11 4.72
CA ALA A 58 7.72 -11.43 3.44
C ALA A 58 8.68 -12.02 2.40
N SER A 59 9.96 -12.26 2.71
CA SER A 59 10.95 -12.81 1.77
C SER A 59 10.51 -14.04 0.96
N PRO A 60 9.66 -14.96 1.47
CA PRO A 60 9.15 -16.08 0.67
C PRO A 60 8.08 -15.70 -0.37
N PHE A 61 7.63 -14.44 -0.40
CA PHE A 61 6.52 -13.95 -1.23
C PHE A 61 6.97 -12.79 -2.14
N PRO A 62 7.59 -13.07 -3.31
CA PRO A 62 8.21 -12.04 -4.16
C PRO A 62 7.28 -10.88 -4.57
N MET A 63 6.02 -11.18 -4.91
CA MET A 63 5.04 -10.14 -5.27
C MET A 63 4.73 -9.21 -4.09
N VAL A 64 4.68 -9.75 -2.87
CA VAL A 64 4.45 -8.97 -1.66
C VAL A 64 5.67 -8.10 -1.34
N CYS A 65 6.89 -8.64 -1.52
CA CYS A 65 8.12 -7.87 -1.37
C CYS A 65 8.15 -6.63 -2.28
N GLN A 66 7.76 -6.77 -3.55
CA GLN A 66 7.74 -5.64 -4.49
C GLN A 66 6.79 -4.52 -4.04
N SER A 67 5.58 -4.88 -3.61
CA SER A 67 4.63 -3.89 -3.07
C SER A 67 5.20 -3.26 -1.80
N LEU A 68 5.77 -4.04 -0.88
CA LEU A 68 6.36 -3.50 0.35
C LEU A 68 7.58 -2.59 0.10
N ASP A 69 8.44 -2.91 -0.85
CA ASP A 69 9.56 -2.05 -1.25
C ASP A 69 9.05 -0.70 -1.79
N THR A 70 7.94 -0.71 -2.54
CA THR A 70 7.26 0.51 -3.03
C THR A 70 6.68 1.35 -1.87
N ALA A 71 6.03 0.69 -0.89
CA ALA A 71 5.52 1.37 0.30
C ALA A 71 6.66 2.00 1.14
N ILE A 72 7.78 1.28 1.31
CA ILE A 72 8.99 1.76 2.00
C ILE A 72 9.54 2.99 1.29
N TYR A 73 9.61 2.98 -0.05
CA TYR A 73 10.08 4.12 -0.83
C TYR A 73 9.23 5.37 -0.60
N HIS A 74 7.90 5.27 -0.73
CA HIS A 74 7.01 6.41 -0.55
C HIS A 74 6.98 6.93 0.90
N CYS A 75 7.01 6.05 1.89
CA CYS A 75 7.12 6.44 3.29
C CYS A 75 8.46 7.15 3.58
N GLY A 76 9.56 6.65 3.00
CA GLY A 76 10.87 7.29 3.10
C GLY A 76 10.91 8.67 2.45
N LEU A 77 10.30 8.85 1.28
CA LEU A 77 10.15 10.15 0.63
C LEU A 77 9.35 11.12 1.51
N LEU A 78 8.22 10.67 2.06
CA LEU A 78 7.41 11.49 2.96
C LEU A 78 8.23 11.95 4.18
N MET A 79 9.02 11.06 4.78
CA MET A 79 9.89 11.41 5.90
C MET A 79 11.01 12.38 5.53
N ALA A 80 11.54 12.31 4.30
CA ALA A 80 12.58 13.22 3.84
C ALA A 80 12.06 14.65 3.56
N GLN A 81 10.75 14.79 3.30
CA GLN A 81 10.13 16.05 2.90
C GLN A 81 9.22 16.66 3.99
N CYS A 82 8.87 15.89 5.02
CA CYS A 82 8.17 16.38 6.21
C CYS A 82 9.15 16.58 7.39
N PRO A 83 9.02 17.67 8.19
CA PRO A 83 7.99 18.69 8.12
C PRO A 83 8.32 19.85 7.15
N ALA A 84 7.26 20.53 6.69
CA ALA A 84 7.27 21.82 5.98
C ALA A 84 7.71 21.89 4.50
N ALA A 85 8.41 20.91 3.92
CA ALA A 85 8.72 20.95 2.47
C ALA A 85 7.55 20.51 1.58
N VAL A 86 6.49 19.93 2.17
CA VAL A 86 5.26 19.54 1.47
C VAL A 86 4.04 20.25 2.02
N ASN A 87 3.12 20.64 1.12
CA ASN A 87 1.79 21.09 1.51
C ASN A 87 0.87 19.89 1.82
N ARG A 88 -0.30 20.15 2.40
CA ARG A 88 -1.26 19.10 2.77
C ARG A 88 -1.69 18.23 1.60
N ARG A 89 -1.90 18.81 0.42
CA ARG A 89 -2.24 18.05 -0.79
C ARG A 89 -1.16 17.03 -1.16
N LEU A 90 0.10 17.44 -1.17
CA LEU A 90 1.22 16.56 -1.49
C LEU A 90 1.45 15.51 -0.39
N CYS A 91 1.24 15.90 0.88
CA CYS A 91 1.24 14.99 2.02
C CYS A 91 0.22 13.85 1.86
N ARG A 92 -1.02 14.19 1.48
CA ARG A 92 -2.10 13.23 1.18
C ARG A 92 -1.71 12.30 0.02
N HIS A 93 -1.15 12.85 -1.05
CA HIS A 93 -0.67 12.06 -2.19
C HIS A 93 0.40 11.04 -1.78
N HIS A 94 1.37 11.40 -0.95
CA HIS A 94 2.39 10.47 -0.46
C HIS A 94 1.83 9.39 0.47
N LEU A 95 0.84 9.73 1.30
CA LEU A 95 0.13 8.76 2.13
C LEU A 95 -0.62 7.74 1.26
N GLU A 96 -1.33 8.19 0.23
CA GLU A 96 -2.01 7.32 -0.74
C GLU A 96 -1.02 6.41 -1.47
N ALA A 97 0.10 6.97 -1.92
CA ALA A 97 1.16 6.22 -2.60
C ALA A 97 1.82 5.17 -1.69
N THR A 98 1.77 5.35 -0.36
CA THR A 98 2.20 4.35 0.63
C THR A 98 1.10 3.30 0.88
N MET A 99 -0.15 3.71 0.94
CA MET A 99 -1.29 2.82 1.25
C MET A 99 -1.69 1.89 0.10
N ALA A 100 -1.59 2.36 -1.15
CA ALA A 100 -1.94 1.58 -2.33
C ALA A 100 -1.16 0.25 -2.43
N PRO A 101 0.18 0.22 -2.33
CA PRO A 101 0.93 -1.04 -2.34
C PRO A 101 0.62 -1.93 -1.14
N LEU A 102 0.29 -1.39 0.04
CA LEU A 102 -0.14 -2.21 1.18
C LEU A 102 -1.47 -2.92 0.91
N LYS A 103 -2.39 -2.26 0.20
CA LYS A 103 -3.65 -2.86 -0.25
C LYS A 103 -3.42 -3.95 -1.30
N GLU A 104 -2.47 -3.75 -2.20
CA GLU A 104 -2.05 -4.78 -3.17
C GLU A 104 -1.44 -6.01 -2.47
N ALA A 105 -0.53 -5.79 -1.51
CA ALA A 105 0.08 -6.85 -0.72
C ALA A 105 -0.96 -7.70 0.01
N THR A 106 -1.95 -7.07 0.66
CA THR A 106 -3.05 -7.79 1.34
C THR A 106 -3.95 -8.55 0.37
N ALA A 107 -4.22 -8.00 -0.83
CA ALA A 107 -4.94 -8.72 -1.88
C ALA A 107 -4.18 -9.96 -2.38
N CYS A 108 -2.85 -9.86 -2.52
CA CYS A 108 -1.99 -10.98 -2.87
C CYS A 108 -2.00 -12.06 -1.78
N LEU A 109 -1.90 -11.66 -0.51
CA LEU A 109 -1.87 -12.55 0.65
C LEU A 109 -3.23 -13.22 0.95
N SER A 110 -4.35 -12.56 0.64
CA SER A 110 -5.69 -13.17 0.74
C SER A 110 -6.02 -14.16 -0.38
N GLY A 111 -5.14 -14.31 -1.39
CA GLY A 111 -5.36 -15.22 -2.52
C GLY A 111 -6.26 -14.65 -3.62
N LYS A 112 -6.73 -13.40 -3.49
CA LYS A 112 -7.58 -12.73 -4.48
C LYS A 112 -6.81 -12.36 -5.76
N ALA A 113 -5.50 -12.12 -5.69
CA ALA A 113 -4.70 -11.76 -6.86
C ALA A 113 -4.59 -12.89 -7.92
N ALA A 114 -4.68 -14.15 -7.51
CA ALA A 114 -4.66 -15.29 -8.43
C ALA A 114 -5.97 -15.43 -9.24
N GLN A 115 -7.09 -14.91 -8.74
CA GLN A 115 -8.40 -15.01 -9.40
C GLN A 115 -8.56 -13.96 -10.52
N ALA A 116 -8.03 -12.75 -10.34
CA ALA A 116 -8.14 -11.67 -11.33
C ALA A 116 -7.40 -11.97 -12.65
N THR A 117 -6.30 -12.74 -12.58
CA THR A 117 -5.54 -13.15 -13.77
C THR A 117 -6.18 -14.34 -14.50
N THR A 118 -6.81 -15.28 -13.76
CA THR A 118 -7.54 -16.40 -14.38
C THR A 118 -8.84 -15.96 -15.05
N ASP A 119 -9.59 -15.02 -14.47
CA ASP A 119 -10.87 -14.55 -15.03
C ASP A 119 -10.66 -13.70 -16.30
N SER A 120 -9.56 -12.95 -16.37
CA SER A 120 -9.19 -12.15 -17.54
C SER A 120 -8.77 -13.02 -18.74
N HIS A 121 -8.12 -14.16 -18.48
CA HIS A 121 -7.71 -15.09 -19.53
C HIS A 121 -8.89 -15.95 -20.04
N ALA A 122 -9.81 -16.34 -19.15
CA ALA A 122 -11.01 -17.10 -19.50
C ALA A 122 -11.97 -16.30 -20.39
N SER A 123 -12.21 -15.02 -20.06
CA SER A 123 -13.11 -14.14 -20.84
C SER A 123 -12.57 -13.79 -22.23
N SER A 124 -11.24 -13.71 -22.38
CA SER A 124 -10.57 -13.43 -23.65
C SER A 124 -10.70 -14.58 -24.66
N LEU A 125 -10.56 -15.83 -24.19
CA LEU A 125 -10.70 -17.03 -25.03
C LEU A 125 -12.16 -17.33 -25.40
N GLN A 126 -13.12 -16.96 -24.53
CA GLN A 126 -14.55 -17.14 -24.80
C GLN A 126 -15.06 -16.16 -25.87
N ARG A 127 -14.55 -14.91 -25.89
CA ARG A 127 -14.86 -13.94 -26.95
C ARG A 127 -14.28 -14.32 -28.31
N LEU A 128 -13.11 -14.94 -28.36
CA LEU A 128 -12.51 -15.44 -29.61
C LEU A 128 -13.28 -16.64 -30.19
N ARG A 129 -13.87 -17.49 -29.35
CA ARG A 129 -14.73 -18.59 -29.82
C ARG A 129 -16.10 -18.14 -30.34
N GLY A 130 -16.61 -17.00 -29.87
CA GLY A 130 -17.84 -16.39 -30.40
C GLY A 130 -17.67 -15.79 -31.80
N TRP A 131 -16.43 -15.48 -32.21
CA TRP A 131 -16.12 -14.91 -33.52
C TRP A 131 -15.83 -15.96 -34.60
N LEU A 132 -15.57 -17.21 -34.20
CA LEU A 132 -15.28 -18.35 -35.07
C LEU A 132 -16.39 -19.42 -35.05
N GLY A 133 -17.62 -19.01 -34.73
CA GLY A 133 -18.81 -19.86 -34.78
C GLY A 133 -19.50 -19.79 -36.15
N TRP A 134 -19.14 -20.73 -37.02
CA TRP A 134 -19.65 -21.02 -38.38
C TRP A 134 -19.28 -20.02 -39.49
#